data_AF-A0A1L9RK87-F1
#
_entry.id   AF-A0A1L9RK87-F1
#
_cell.length_a   1.000
_cell.length_b   1.000
_cell.length_c   1.000
_cell.angle_alpha   90.00
_cell.angle_beta   90.00
_cell.angle_gamma   90.00
#
_symmetry.space_group_name_H-M   'P 1'
#
loop_
_entity.id
_entity.type
_entity.pdbx_description
1 polymer ?
#
loop_
_entity_poly.entity_id
_entity_poly.type
_entity_poly.pdbx_seq_one_letter_code
_entity_poly.pdbx_strand_id
1 'polypeptide(L)' 'MFAPGGAPPSKDEIKAGEVEACQTIHTAIAGGILLYLSPFAVDFVKKFL' A
#
# COMPACT_ATOMS: atom_id res chain seq x y z
N MET A 1 5.74 11.66 -11.46
CA MET A 1 6.67 12.81 -11.47
C MET A 1 5.88 14.03 -11.93
N PHE A 2 5.72 15.05 -11.09
CA PHE A 2 5.10 16.31 -11.50
C PHE A 2 6.15 17.11 -12.28
N ALA A 3 6.14 16.97 -13.61
CA ALA A 3 7.00 17.77 -14.47
C ALA A 3 6.48 19.22 -14.48
N PRO A 4 7.30 20.22 -14.09
CA PRO A 4 6.88 21.61 -14.18
C PRO A 4 6.67 21.97 -15.66
N GLY A 5 5.44 22.35 -16.01
CA GLY A 5 5.04 22.73 -17.38
C GLY A 5 4.17 21.72 -18.14
N GLY A 6 3.84 20.56 -17.55
CA GLY A 6 2.84 19.65 -18.13
C GLY A 6 1.43 20.22 -18.04
N ALA A 7 0.57 19.91 -19.03
CA ALA A 7 -0.84 20.22 -18.94
C ALA A 7 -1.42 19.64 -17.64
N PRO A 8 -2.28 20.37 -16.91
CA PRO A 8 -2.90 19.85 -15.71
C PRO A 8 -3.68 18.56 -16.06
N PRO A 9 -3.58 17.51 -15.22
CA PRO A 9 -4.27 16.26 -15.46
C PRO A 9 -5.79 16.47 -15.54
N SER A 10 -6.45 15.68 -16.36
CA SER A 10 -7.91 15.63 -16.44
C SER A 10 -8.52 15.14 -15.13
N LYS A 11 -9.81 15.41 -14.92
CA LYS A 11 -10.53 14.99 -13.70
C LYS A 11 -10.48 13.48 -13.48
N ASP A 12 -10.47 12.70 -14.55
CA ASP A 12 -10.46 11.24 -14.46
C ASP A 12 -9.05 10.73 -14.09
N GLU A 13 -8.00 11.36 -14.60
CA GLU A 13 -6.61 11.07 -14.19
C GLU A 13 -6.36 11.39 -12.72
N ILE A 14 -6.93 12.49 -12.20
CA ILE A 14 -6.84 12.83 -10.77
C ILE A 14 -7.51 11.75 -9.92
N LYS A 15 -8.74 11.35 -10.26
CA LYS A 15 -9.46 10.29 -9.52
C LYS A 15 -8.72 8.95 -9.55
N ALA A 16 -8.15 8.58 -10.70
CA ALA A 16 -7.36 7.36 -10.80
C ALA A 16 -6.13 7.41 -9.88
N GLY A 17 -5.43 8.55 -9.84
CA GLY A 17 -4.30 8.76 -8.95
C GLY A 17 -4.67 8.73 -7.46
N GLU A 18 -5.84 9.26 -7.08
CA GLU A 18 -6.36 9.19 -5.71
C GLU A 18 -6.62 7.73 -5.28
N VAL A 19 -7.19 6.91 -6.17
CA VAL A 19 -7.43 5.48 -5.91
C VAL A 19 -6.12 4.74 -5.74
N GLU A 20 -5.15 4.97 -6.64
CA GLU A 20 -3.83 4.34 -6.56
C GLU A 20 -3.09 4.71 -5.27
N ALA A 21 -3.14 5.99 -4.88
CA ALA A 21 -2.52 6.47 -3.64
C ALA A 21 -3.17 5.82 -2.41
N CYS A 22 -4.52 5.77 -2.36
CA CYS A 22 -5.23 5.10 -1.28
C CYS A 22 -4.85 3.62 -1.17
N GLN A 23 -4.84 2.90 -2.29
CA GLN A 23 -4.49 1.48 -2.32
C GLN A 23 -3.04 1.26 -1.88
N THR A 24 -2.13 2.14 -2.27
CA THR A 24 -0.72 2.08 -1.87
C THR A 24 -0.58 2.20 -0.36
N ILE A 25 -1.25 3.19 0.25
CA ILE A 25 -1.25 3.39 1.71
C ILE A 25 -1.81 2.16 2.42
N HIS A 26 -2.94 1.64 1.96
CA HIS A 26 -3.56 0.44 2.55
C HIS A 26 -2.63 -0.78 2.47
N THR A 27 -1.97 -0.97 1.33
CA THR A 27 -1.03 -2.07 1.12
C THR A 27 0.19 -1.93 2.02
N ALA A 28 0.73 -0.72 2.17
CA ALA A 28 1.86 -0.46 3.06
C ALA A 28 1.50 -0.73 4.53
N ILE A 29 0.31 -0.32 4.98
CA ILE A 29 -0.17 -0.59 6.34
C ILE A 29 -0.37 -2.10 6.56
N ALA A 30 -1.06 -2.77 5.64
CA ALA A 30 -1.30 -4.21 5.74
C ALA A 30 0.01 -5.00 5.76
N GLY A 31 0.96 -4.65 4.89
CA GLY A 31 2.30 -5.23 4.87
C GLY A 31 3.07 -4.99 6.17
N GLY A 32 3.00 -3.78 6.72
CA GLY A 32 3.60 -3.45 8.02
C GLY A 32 3.04 -4.28 9.17
N ILE A 33 1.71 -4.45 9.22
CA ILE A 33 1.05 -5.31 10.22
C ILE A 33 1.48 -6.76 10.06
N LEU A 34 1.48 -7.29 8.82
CA LEU A 34 1.90 -8.67 8.55
C LEU A 34 3.36 -8.92 8.95
N LEU A 35 4.27 -7.99 8.65
CA LEU A 35 5.67 -8.09 9.05
C LEU A 35 5.83 -8.04 10.56
N TYR A 36 5.12 -7.13 11.25
CA TYR A 36 5.12 -7.06 12.70
C TYR A 36 4.59 -8.35 13.34
N LEU A 37 3.54 -8.93 12.78
CA LEU A 37 2.94 -10.17 13.28
C LEU A 37 3.70 -11.44 12.85
N SER A 38 4.63 -11.34 11.90
CA SER A 38 5.34 -12.49 11.34
C SER A 38 6.04 -13.39 12.37
N PRO A 39 6.69 -12.89 13.45
CA PRO A 39 7.30 -13.76 14.44
C PRO A 39 6.27 -14.61 15.18
N PHE A 40 5.09 -14.05 15.48
CA PHE A 40 4.00 -14.78 16.13
C PHE A 40 3.41 -15.85 15.21
N ALA A 41 3.23 -15.54 13.92
CA ALA A 41 2.77 -16.52 12.94
C ALA A 41 3.77 -17.68 12.80
N VAL A 42 5.07 -17.39 12.74
CA VAL A 42 6.13 -18.40 12.69
C VAL A 42 6.16 -19.24 13.97
N ASP A 43 6.06 -18.61 15.13
CA ASP A 43 6.04 -19.32 16.43
C ASP A 43 4.79 -20.18 16.59
N PHE A 44 3.63 -19.72 16.11
CA PHE A 44 2.40 -20.50 16.08
C PHE A 44 2.58 -21.75 15.22
N VAL A 45 3.05 -21.58 13.98
CA VAL A 45 3.29 -22.71 13.06
C VAL A 45 4.28 -23.71 13.67
N LYS A 46 5.38 -23.26 14.26
CA LYS A 46 6.38 -24.17 14.90
C LYS A 46 5.87 -24.93 16.12
N LYS A 47 4.87 -24.40 16.82
CA LYS A 47 4.37 -25.00 18.08
C LYS A 47 3.12 -25.84 17.87
N PHE A 48 2.33 -25.55 16.84
CA PHE A 48 1.04 -26.22 16.58
C PHE A 48 1.07 -27.23 15.42
N LEU A 49 2.05 -27.15 14.50
CA LEU A 49 2.34 -28.18 13.49
C LEU A 49 3.60 -28.96 13.89
#